data_AF-A0A225VEV5-F1
#
_entry.id   AF-A0A225VEV5-F1
#
_cell.length_a   1.000
_cell.length_b   1.000
_cell.length_c   1.000
_cell.angle_alpha   90.00
_cell.angle_beta   90.00
_cell.angle_gamma   90.00
#
_symmetry.space_group_name_H-M   'P 1'
#
loop_
_entity.id
_entity.type
_entity.pdbx_description
1 polymer ?
#
loop_
_entity_poly.entity_id
_entity_poly.type
_entity_poly.pdbx_seq_one_letter_code
_entity_poly.pdbx_strand_id
1 'polypeptide(L)'
;MEQAVFANLPPNQQDSLKKLMSLLGSEGVAHLALQASNAINARLEAFSSYENALLDRIQQRVSLAAPQASAATLQSASSRRNPLRMSVKSFEGKKGENLMLWIRDIEMAMSSALLHTEPRVVLAVSKLSG
;
A
#
# COMPACT_ATOMS: atom_id res chain seq x y z
N MET A 1 21.33 3.08 28.78
CA MET A 1 22.66 3.10 28.14
C MET A 1 22.60 2.98 26.60
N GLU A 2 21.43 3.09 25.96
CA GLU A 2 21.26 2.78 24.52
C GLU A 2 21.61 3.93 23.55
N GLN A 3 21.70 5.17 24.03
CA GLN A 3 21.91 6.34 23.16
C GLN A 3 23.34 6.48 22.60
N ALA A 4 24.33 5.78 23.17
CA ALA A 4 25.73 5.87 22.72
C ALA A 4 26.03 5.05 21.46
N VAL A 5 25.26 3.99 21.18
CA VAL A 5 25.49 3.07 20.06
C VAL A 5 25.17 3.72 18.71
N PHE A 6 24.18 4.60 18.68
CA PHE A 6 23.70 5.26 17.46
C PHE A 6 24.34 6.63 17.20
N ALA A 7 25.21 7.12 18.10
CA ALA A 7 25.79 8.46 18.03
C ALA A 7 26.85 8.63 16.92
N ASN A 8 27.37 7.52 16.35
CA ASN A 8 28.39 7.53 15.29
C ASN A 8 27.82 7.33 13.87
N LEU A 9 26.50 7.43 13.69
CA LEU A 9 25.90 7.27 12.37
C LEU A 9 25.95 8.56 11.55
N PRO A 10 26.18 8.48 10.24
CA PRO A 10 26.21 9.66 9.39
C PRO A 10 24.82 10.32 9.33
N PRO A 11 24.74 11.66 9.21
CA PRO A 11 23.49 12.41 9.36
C PRO A 11 22.42 12.03 8.32
N ASN A 12 22.84 11.54 7.15
CA ASN A 12 21.96 11.04 6.10
C ASN A 12 21.21 9.74 6.50
N GLN A 13 21.74 8.97 7.45
CA GLN A 13 21.12 7.74 7.94
C GLN A 13 20.28 7.93 9.20
N GLN A 14 20.30 9.12 9.79
CA GLN A 14 19.61 9.38 11.05
C GLN A 14 18.09 9.38 10.88
N ASP A 15 17.58 9.84 9.73
CA ASP A 15 16.17 9.74 9.36
C ASP A 15 15.74 8.27 9.16
N SER A 16 16.53 7.51 8.40
CA SER A 16 16.30 6.09 8.15
C SER A 16 16.34 5.28 9.45
N LEU A 17 17.26 5.61 10.37
CA LEU A 17 17.31 5.01 11.71
C LEU A 17 16.04 5.32 12.49
N LYS A 18 15.57 6.57 12.51
CA LYS A 18 14.34 6.96 13.23
C LYS A 18 13.12 6.21 12.71
N LYS A 19 12.97 6.09 11.39
CA LYS A 19 11.91 5.31 10.74
C LYS A 19 12.01 3.83 11.08
N LEU A 20 13.21 3.26 11.01
CA LEU A 20 13.47 1.86 11.32
C LEU A 20 13.15 1.54 12.80
N MET A 21 13.58 2.39 13.74
CA MET A 21 13.26 2.22 15.16
C MET A 21 11.75 2.32 15.43
N SER A 22 11.06 3.23 14.74
CA SER A 22 9.60 3.34 14.83
C SER A 22 8.87 2.09 14.31
N LEU A 23 9.44 1.37 13.34
CA LEU A 23 8.89 0.13 12.79
C LEU A 23 9.18 -1.08 13.68
N LEU A 24 10.35 -1.12 14.33
CA LEU A 24 10.84 -2.27 15.08
C LEU A 24 10.28 -2.37 16.50
N GLY A 25 9.83 -1.26 17.09
CA GLY A 25 9.41 -1.22 18.49
C GLY A 25 10.59 -1.38 19.48
N SER A 26 10.31 -1.30 20.78
CA SER A 26 11.35 -1.28 21.83
C SER A 26 12.24 -2.52 21.85
N GLU A 27 11.66 -3.71 21.69
CA GLU A 27 12.41 -4.98 21.65
C GLU A 27 13.30 -5.07 20.41
N GLY A 28 12.78 -4.74 19.24
CA GLY A 28 13.56 -4.73 18.00
C GLY A 28 14.70 -3.71 18.02
N VAL A 29 14.50 -2.55 18.67
CA VAL A 29 15.56 -1.55 18.86
C VAL A 29 16.66 -2.06 19.79
N ALA A 30 16.32 -2.77 20.87
CA ALA A 30 17.31 -3.39 21.75
C ALA A 30 18.15 -4.43 21.00
N HIS A 31 17.52 -5.27 20.17
CA HIS A 31 18.24 -6.22 19.31
C HIS A 31 19.13 -5.52 18.28
N LEU A 32 18.69 -4.40 17.71
CA LEU A 32 19.48 -3.59 16.79
C LEU A 32 20.71 -2.99 17.49
N ALA A 33 20.56 -2.51 18.72
CA ALA A 33 21.65 -1.93 19.52
C ALA A 33 22.71 -2.96 19.93
N LEU A 34 22.36 -4.24 19.98
CA LEU A 34 23.30 -5.35 20.22
C LEU A 34 24.11 -5.73 18.97
N GLN A 35 23.73 -5.26 17.79
CA GLN A 35 24.46 -5.55 16.56
C GLN A 35 25.73 -4.69 16.45
N ALA A 36 26.74 -5.21 15.76
CA ALA A 36 27.94 -4.45 15.44
C ALA A 36 27.61 -3.26 14.52
N SER A 37 28.35 -2.14 14.65
CA SER A 37 28.10 -0.92 13.87
C SER A 37 28.07 -1.16 12.36
N ASN A 38 28.89 -2.06 11.83
CA ASN A 38 28.87 -2.41 10.41
C ASN A 38 27.54 -3.08 9.98
N ALA A 39 26.98 -3.94 10.81
CA ALA A 39 25.70 -4.59 10.57
C ALA A 39 24.54 -3.60 10.66
N ILE A 40 24.59 -2.66 11.62
CA ILE A 40 23.62 -1.56 11.73
C ILE A 40 23.64 -0.71 10.46
N ASN A 41 24.83 -0.27 10.02
CA ASN A 41 24.98 0.53 8.78
C ASN A 41 24.47 -0.22 7.54
N ALA A 42 24.84 -1.50 7.38
CA ALA A 42 24.38 -2.31 6.24
C ALA A 42 22.86 -2.47 6.23
N ARG A 43 22.24 -2.62 7.40
CA ARG A 43 20.78 -2.71 7.54
C ARG A 43 20.10 -1.37 7.23
N LEU A 44 20.70 -0.26 7.65
CA LEU A 44 20.21 1.08 7.32
C LEU A 44 20.29 1.33 5.81
N GLU A 45 21.40 1.00 5.16
CA GLU A 45 21.54 1.11 3.70
C GLU A 45 20.51 0.26 2.95
N ALA A 46 20.30 -0.99 3.38
CA ALA A 46 19.29 -1.86 2.77
C ALA A 46 17.87 -1.30 2.95
N PHE A 47 17.58 -0.73 4.12
CA PHE A 47 16.31 -0.07 4.40
C PHE A 47 16.10 1.16 3.51
N SER A 48 17.09 2.05 3.41
CA SER A 48 17.03 3.24 2.55
C SER A 48 16.92 2.86 1.07
N SER A 49 17.63 1.83 0.62
CA SER A 49 17.53 1.32 -0.75
C SER A 49 16.11 0.79 -1.05
N TYR A 50 15.53 0.02 -0.13
CA TYR A 50 14.17 -0.49 -0.26
C TYR A 50 13.13 0.64 -0.28
N GLU A 51 13.27 1.64 0.61
CA GLU A 51 12.38 2.81 0.64
C GLU A 51 12.40 3.55 -0.71
N ASN A 52 13.60 3.81 -1.25
CA ASN A 52 13.75 4.47 -2.54
C ASN A 52 13.17 3.65 -3.70
N ALA A 53 13.42 2.34 -3.75
CA ALA A 53 12.88 1.46 -4.77
C ALA A 53 11.34 1.39 -4.71
N LEU A 54 10.77 1.41 -3.50
CA LEU A 54 9.32 1.46 -3.30
C LEU A 54 8.73 2.78 -3.80
N LEU A 55 9.36 3.90 -3.46
CA LEU A 55 8.94 5.22 -3.92
C LEU A 55 9.01 5.34 -5.45
N ASP A 56 10.10 4.87 -6.07
CA ASP A 56 10.25 4.81 -7.52
C ASP A 56 9.13 3.98 -8.17
N ARG A 57 8.86 2.79 -7.65
CA ARG A 57 7.76 1.94 -8.14
C ARG A 57 6.39 2.62 -8.04
N ILE A 58 6.14 3.32 -6.94
CA ILE A 58 4.89 4.09 -6.76
C ILE A 58 4.83 5.23 -7.78
N GLN A 59 5.93 5.97 -7.98
CA GLN A 59 6.00 7.04 -8.98
C GLN A 59 5.77 6.51 -10.39
N GLN A 60 6.43 5.42 -10.79
CA GLN A 60 6.23 4.78 -12.09
C GLN A 60 4.75 4.40 -12.30
N ARG A 61 4.10 3.83 -11.28
CA ARG A 61 2.67 3.48 -11.32
C ARG A 61 1.78 4.71 -11.47
N VAL A 62 2.09 5.81 -10.78
CA VAL A 62 1.36 7.08 -10.90
C VAL A 62 1.58 7.71 -12.28
N SER A 63 2.80 7.68 -12.82
CA SER A 63 3.12 8.19 -14.15
C SER A 63 2.45 7.39 -15.27
N LEU A 64 2.35 6.07 -15.15
CA LEU A 64 1.62 5.22 -16.09
C LEU A 64 0.09 5.37 -15.98
N ALA A 65 -0.42 5.88 -14.86
CA ALA A 65 -1.84 6.15 -14.64
C ALA A 65 -2.25 7.60 -14.97
N ALA A 66 -1.30 8.48 -15.31
CA ALA A 66 -1.62 9.81 -15.80
C ALA A 66 -2.17 9.71 -17.23
N PRO A 67 -3.40 10.18 -17.51
CA PRO A 67 -3.87 10.31 -18.88
C PRO A 67 -2.92 11.27 -19.59
N GLN A 68 -2.38 10.86 -20.74
CA GLN A 68 -1.76 11.76 -21.70
C GLN A 68 -2.79 12.85 -22.03
N ALA A 69 -2.70 13.99 -21.35
CA ALA A 69 -3.50 15.16 -21.60
C ALA A 69 -2.94 15.80 -22.88
N SER A 70 -3.30 15.24 -24.03
CA SER A 70 -3.31 16.00 -25.27
C SER A 70 -4.34 17.11 -25.09
N ALA A 71 -3.83 18.32 -24.98
CA ALA A 71 -4.58 19.54 -25.01
C ALA A 71 -5.40 19.61 -26.31
N ALA A 72 -6.71 19.40 -26.20
CA ALA A 72 -7.69 19.94 -27.13
C ALA A 72 -9.04 20.00 -26.41
N THR A 73 -9.39 21.23 -26.03
CA THR A 73 -10.74 21.79 -26.22
C THR A 73 -11.91 20.84 -25.97
N LEU A 74 -12.58 21.01 -24.84
CA LEU A 74 -13.91 21.63 -24.79
C LEU A 74 -14.48 21.48 -23.38
N GLN A 75 -14.69 22.64 -22.75
CA GLN A 75 -15.76 22.84 -21.78
C GLN A 75 -17.06 22.22 -22.30
N SER A 76 -17.92 21.80 -21.37
CA SER A 76 -19.33 21.47 -21.60
C SER A 76 -19.65 20.00 -21.86
N ALA A 77 -19.38 19.16 -20.86
CA ALA A 77 -20.29 18.06 -20.55
C ALA A 77 -20.27 17.80 -19.06
N SER A 78 -21.05 18.61 -18.33
CA SER A 78 -21.70 18.18 -17.10
C SER A 78 -22.61 17.00 -17.42
N SER A 79 -22.02 15.85 -17.72
CA SER A 79 -22.66 14.57 -17.53
C SER A 79 -22.24 14.16 -16.14
N ARG A 80 -23.15 14.34 -15.17
CA ARG A 80 -23.19 13.52 -13.96
C ARG A 80 -22.91 12.09 -14.42
N ARG A 81 -21.66 11.63 -14.29
CA ARG A 81 -21.36 10.21 -14.45
C ARG A 81 -22.11 9.59 -13.31
N ASN A 82 -23.30 9.09 -13.61
CA ASN A 82 -23.98 8.15 -12.76
C ASN A 82 -22.95 7.04 -12.55
N PRO A 83 -22.34 6.90 -11.36
CA PRO A 83 -21.37 5.84 -11.16
C PRO A 83 -22.15 4.58 -11.47
N LEU A 84 -21.71 3.82 -12.48
CA LEU A 84 -22.29 2.54 -12.82
C LEU A 84 -22.33 1.75 -11.51
N ARG A 85 -23.51 1.70 -10.87
CA ARG A 85 -23.72 1.04 -9.59
C ARG A 85 -23.73 -0.45 -9.92
N MET A 86 -22.54 -0.99 -10.16
CA MET A 86 -22.35 -2.41 -10.36
C MET A 86 -22.63 -3.07 -9.01
N SER A 87 -23.85 -3.59 -8.88
CA SER A 87 -24.29 -4.32 -7.71
C SER A 87 -23.74 -5.74 -7.81
N VAL A 88 -22.59 -5.99 -7.18
CA VAL A 88 -22.12 -7.36 -6.98
C VAL A 88 -23.12 -8.05 -6.05
N LYS A 89 -23.66 -9.19 -6.48
CA LYS A 89 -24.55 -10.02 -5.66
C LYS A 89 -23.74 -10.62 -4.51
N SER A 90 -24.32 -10.82 -3.32
CA SER A 90 -23.61 -11.47 -2.21
C SER A 90 -23.42 -12.96 -2.47
N PHE A 91 -22.31 -13.54 -2.01
CA PHE A 91 -22.07 -14.99 -2.07
C PHE A 91 -22.74 -15.67 -0.88
N GLU A 92 -23.61 -16.65 -1.14
CA GLU A 92 -24.40 -17.33 -0.11
C GLU A 92 -23.97 -18.80 0.08
N GLY A 93 -23.01 -19.29 -0.72
CA GLY A 93 -22.48 -20.65 -0.64
C GLY A 93 -23.49 -21.72 -1.08
N LYS A 94 -24.51 -21.34 -1.85
CA LYS A 94 -25.56 -22.27 -2.30
C LYS A 94 -25.03 -23.26 -3.33
N LYS A 95 -25.59 -24.47 -3.37
CA LYS A 95 -25.23 -25.51 -4.36
C LYS A 95 -25.47 -24.97 -5.77
N GLY A 96 -24.39 -24.76 -6.52
CA GLY A 96 -24.42 -24.17 -7.87
C GLY A 96 -23.85 -22.74 -7.95
N GLU A 97 -23.56 -22.09 -6.82
CA GLU A 97 -22.79 -20.85 -6.81
C GLU A 97 -21.30 -21.15 -6.98
N ASN A 98 -20.67 -20.47 -7.93
CA ASN A 98 -19.26 -20.64 -8.20
C ASN A 98 -18.48 -19.48 -7.57
N LEU A 99 -17.73 -19.79 -6.52
CA LEU A 99 -16.93 -18.83 -5.79
C LEU A 99 -15.91 -18.10 -6.69
N MET A 100 -15.32 -18.79 -7.67
CA MET A 100 -14.34 -18.20 -8.58
C MET A 100 -14.96 -17.16 -9.50
N LEU A 101 -16.18 -17.42 -10.00
CA LEU A 101 -16.94 -16.44 -10.79
C LEU A 101 -17.34 -15.24 -9.93
N TRP A 102 -17.73 -15.46 -8.68
CA TRP A 102 -18.07 -14.38 -7.76
C TRP A 102 -16.88 -13.48 -7.43
N ILE A 103 -15.71 -14.07 -7.16
CA ILE A 103 -14.45 -13.32 -6.95
C ILE A 103 -14.11 -12.52 -8.20
N ARG A 104 -14.26 -13.11 -9.39
CA ARG A 104 -13.98 -12.43 -10.66
C ARG A 104 -14.91 -11.24 -10.91
N ASP A 105 -16.18 -11.37 -10.57
CA ASP A 105 -17.15 -10.27 -10.66
C ASP A 105 -16.81 -9.13 -9.68
N ILE A 106 -16.30 -9.44 -8.48
CA ILE A 106 -15.79 -8.43 -7.54
C ILE A 106 -14.55 -7.73 -8.10
N GLU A 107 -13.57 -8.47 -8.60
CA GLU A 107 -12.37 -7.91 -9.23
C GLU A 107 -12.71 -6.99 -10.40
N MET A 108 -13.66 -7.40 -11.23
CA MET A 108 -14.11 -6.61 -12.38
C MET A 108 -14.84 -5.34 -11.93
N ALA A 109 -15.69 -5.42 -10.90
CA ALA A 109 -16.36 -4.26 -10.31
C ALA A 109 -15.39 -3.31 -9.61
N MET A 110 -14.33 -3.81 -8.98
CA MET A 110 -13.25 -2.99 -8.39
C MET A 110 -12.42 -2.31 -9.48
N SER A 111 -12.20 -3.00 -10.61
CA SER A 111 -11.41 -2.47 -11.73
C SER A 111 -12.19 -1.43 -12.56
N SER A 112 -13.52 -1.53 -12.61
CA SER A 112 -14.38 -0.59 -13.33
C SER A 112 -14.75 0.65 -12.48
N ALA A 113 -14.83 0.51 -11.16
CA ALA A 113 -15.04 1.61 -10.24
C ALA A 113 -13.70 2.18 -9.77
N LEU A 114 -13.16 3.15 -10.52
CA LEU A 114 -12.15 4.07 -10.00
C LEU A 114 -12.73 4.78 -8.76
N LEU A 115 -12.40 4.27 -7.56
CA LEU A 115 -12.53 4.82 -6.20
C LEU A 115 -13.74 4.39 -5.33
N HIS A 116 -13.41 4.11 -4.05
CA HIS A 116 -14.22 4.04 -2.83
C HIS A 116 -15.16 2.83 -2.59
N THR A 117 -14.58 1.65 -2.29
CA THR A 117 -15.34 0.49 -1.76
C THR A 117 -14.66 -0.28 -0.63
N GLU A 118 -13.61 0.25 -0.01
CA GLU A 118 -12.98 -0.35 1.19
C GLU A 118 -13.97 -0.76 2.30
N PRO A 119 -14.99 0.05 2.70
CA PRO A 119 -15.90 -0.35 3.78
C PRO A 119 -16.81 -1.53 3.42
N ARG A 120 -17.01 -1.82 2.12
CA ARG A 120 -17.84 -2.95 1.67
C ARG A 120 -17.05 -4.26 1.67
N VAL A 121 -15.75 -4.20 1.39
CA VAL A 121 -14.85 -5.36 1.44
C VAL A 121 -14.63 -5.82 2.88
N VAL A 122 -14.41 -4.89 3.81
CA VAL A 122 -14.30 -5.21 5.25
C VAL A 122 -15.59 -5.86 5.77
N LEU A 123 -16.76 -5.37 5.35
CA LEU A 123 -18.04 -5.96 5.73
C LEU A 123 -18.23 -7.37 5.16
N ALA A 124 -17.83 -7.61 3.91
CA ALA A 124 -17.92 -8.94 3.29
C ALA A 124 -16.96 -9.95 3.94
N VAL A 125 -15.72 -9.53 4.25
CA VAL A 125 -14.75 -10.38 4.96
C VAL A 125 -15.22 -10.70 6.38
N SER A 126 -15.83 -9.73 7.08
CA SER A 126 -16.44 -9.96 8.40
C SER A 126 -17.60 -10.96 8.39
N LYS A 127 -18.16 -11.30 7.23
CA LYS A 127 -19.23 -12.29 7.08
C LYS A 127 -18.73 -13.69 6.68
N LEU A 128 -17.42 -13.86 6.45
CA LEU A 128 -16.78 -15.14 6.12
C LEU A 128 -16.19 -15.86 7.34
N SER A 129 -16.05 -15.20 8.48
CA SER A 129 -15.67 -15.82 9.75
C SER A 129 -16.91 -16.29 10.51
N GLY A 130 -17.49 -17.38 10.03
CA GLY A 130 -18.53 -18.17 10.70
C GLY A 130 -18.23 -19.64 10.52
#